data_AF-A0A842VDT9-F1
#
_entry.id   AF-A0A842VDT9-F1
#
_cell.length_a   1.000
_cell.length_b   1.000
_cell.length_c   1.000
_cell.angle_alpha   90.00
_cell.angle_beta   90.00
_cell.angle_gamma   90.00
#
_symmetry.space_group_name_H-M   'P 1'
#
loop_
_entity.id
_entity.type
_entity.pdbx_description
1 polymer ?
#
loop_
_entity_poly.entity_id
_entity_poly.type
_entity_poly.pdbx_seq_one_letter_code
_entity_poly.pdbx_strand_id
1 'polypeptide(L)'
;SVETSVPPDFQSPQKFKCLSPIVVSGKHFHDGREHEYFLRGDDENLSAAIRKNLIHKFHLVHQKAPENDALEFSLDPDYVRRKGGVGKISKLITIKENHAAEATHIKAFESLFYLDGSTELMQIAWECGIGQRNSMGFGMIGVI
;
A
#
# COMPACT_ATOMS: atom_id res chain seq x y z
N SER A 1 -22.48 -1.91 16.83
CA SER A 1 -21.76 -0.89 17.61
C SER A 1 -20.84 -0.15 16.64
N VAL A 2 -20.70 1.17 16.77
CA VAL A 2 -19.72 1.97 16.01
C VAL A 2 -18.71 2.49 17.02
N GLU A 3 -17.43 2.24 16.78
CA GLU A 3 -16.33 2.61 17.68
C GLU A 3 -15.31 3.45 16.92
N THR A 4 -14.78 4.47 17.59
CA THR A 4 -13.77 5.39 17.03
C THR A 4 -12.40 5.05 17.58
N SER A 5 -11.40 4.89 16.71
CA SER A 5 -10.00 4.78 17.11
C SER A 5 -9.36 6.16 17.17
N VAL A 6 -8.60 6.43 18.22
CA VAL A 6 -7.68 7.56 18.24
C VAL A 6 -6.48 7.22 17.35
N PRO A 7 -5.96 8.15 16.52
CA PRO A 7 -4.70 7.94 15.82
C PRO A 7 -3.58 7.63 16.82
N PRO A 8 -2.75 6.60 16.58
CA PRO A 8 -1.60 6.32 17.43
C PRO A 8 -0.52 7.38 17.23
N ASP A 9 0.33 7.58 18.25
CA ASP A 9 1.55 8.37 18.09
C ASP A 9 2.53 7.60 17.20
N PHE A 10 2.72 8.06 15.96
CA PHE A 10 3.60 7.40 15.01
C PHE A 10 5.09 7.63 15.34
N GLN A 11 5.86 6.55 15.31
CA GLN A 11 7.32 6.57 15.50
C GLN A 11 8.04 6.16 14.21
N SER A 12 9.35 6.37 14.16
CA SER A 12 10.16 5.90 13.03
C SER A 12 11.38 5.12 13.52
N PRO A 13 11.60 3.89 13.05
CA PRO A 13 10.71 3.08 12.21
C PRO A 13 9.48 2.55 12.99
N GLN A 14 8.34 2.36 12.31
CA GLN A 14 7.12 1.79 12.90
C GLN A 14 6.66 0.55 12.13
N LYS A 15 6.20 -0.45 12.89
CA LYS A 15 5.65 -1.69 12.34
C LYS A 15 4.14 -1.60 12.15
N PHE A 16 3.68 -2.14 11.02
CA PHE A 16 2.27 -2.18 10.63
C PHE A 16 1.84 -3.56 10.16
N LYS A 17 0.53 -3.81 10.27
CA LYS A 17 -0.17 -4.95 9.66
C LYS A 17 -1.15 -4.44 8.60
N CYS A 18 -1.28 -5.18 7.50
CA CYS A 18 -2.41 -4.99 6.59
C CYS A 18 -3.71 -5.40 7.28
N LEU A 19 -4.70 -4.50 7.27
CA LEU A 19 -6.10 -4.81 7.56
C LEU A 19 -6.86 -5.15 6.28
N SER A 20 -6.39 -4.63 5.14
CA SER A 20 -6.78 -5.09 3.81
C SER A 20 -5.60 -5.14 2.85
N PRO A 21 -5.69 -5.92 1.74
CA PRO A 21 -4.58 -6.10 0.81
C PRO A 21 -4.13 -4.78 0.17
N ILE A 22 -2.83 -4.62 -0.04
CA ILE A 22 -2.22 -3.46 -0.66
C ILE A 22 -2.14 -3.67 -2.17
N VAL A 23 -2.58 -2.67 -2.93
CA VAL A 23 -2.42 -2.61 -4.39
C VAL A 23 -1.47 -1.47 -4.72
N VAL A 24 -0.42 -1.77 -5.47
CA VAL A 24 0.47 -0.77 -6.05
C VAL A 24 0.71 -1.14 -7.50
N SER A 25 0.58 -0.18 -8.40
CA SER A 25 0.90 -0.36 -9.80
C SER A 25 2.07 0.54 -10.22
N GLY A 26 2.93 -0.05 -11.04
CA GLY A 26 3.89 0.66 -11.86
C GLY A 26 3.31 0.89 -13.25
N LYS A 27 3.99 1.73 -14.01
CA LYS A 27 3.71 1.96 -15.42
C LYS A 27 4.93 1.59 -16.24
N HIS A 28 4.72 0.87 -17.34
CA HIS A 28 5.77 0.58 -18.31
C HIS A 28 5.31 1.04 -19.69
N PHE A 29 6.25 1.57 -20.46
CA PHE A 29 6.00 1.93 -21.86
C PHE A 29 6.37 0.74 -22.73
N HIS A 30 5.40 0.22 -23.48
CA HIS A 30 5.63 -0.81 -24.48
C HIS A 30 4.83 -0.45 -25.73
N ASP A 31 5.49 -0.48 -26.88
CA ASP A 31 4.88 -0.21 -28.19
C ASP A 31 4.13 1.14 -28.28
N GLY A 32 4.74 2.19 -27.71
CA GLY A 32 4.17 3.54 -27.68
C GLY A 32 2.93 3.70 -26.79
N ARG A 33 2.53 2.65 -26.05
CA ARG A 33 1.40 2.67 -25.12
C ARG A 33 1.88 2.47 -23.69
N GLU A 34 1.22 3.16 -22.77
CA GLU A 34 1.46 3.04 -21.34
C GLU A 34 0.64 1.86 -20.81
N HIS A 35 1.32 0.87 -20.25
CA HIS A 35 0.71 -0.32 -19.67
C HIS A 35 0.89 -0.31 -18.15
N GLU A 36 -0.22 -0.49 -17.44
CA GLU A 36 -0.22 -0.67 -15.99
C GLU A 36 0.20 -2.11 -15.64
N TYR A 37 1.07 -2.26 -14.65
CA TYR A 37 1.40 -3.56 -14.07
C TYR A 37 1.41 -3.46 -12.56
N PHE A 38 0.96 -4.51 -11.87
CA PHE A 38 0.94 -4.55 -10.42
C PHE A 38 2.31 -4.95 -9.87
N LEU A 39 2.84 -4.14 -8.95
CA LEU A 39 4.09 -4.41 -8.25
C LEU A 39 3.89 -5.56 -7.26
N ARG A 40 4.95 -6.35 -7.09
CA ARG A 40 5.01 -7.43 -6.10
C ARG A 40 5.62 -6.90 -4.81
N GLY A 41 5.45 -7.65 -3.72
CA GLY A 41 5.99 -7.28 -2.41
C GLY A 41 7.52 -7.19 -2.36
N ASP A 42 8.22 -7.81 -3.32
CA ASP A 42 9.68 -7.83 -3.50
C ASP A 42 10.15 -6.93 -4.66
N ASP A 43 9.27 -6.11 -5.22
CA ASP A 43 9.66 -5.21 -6.30
C ASP A 43 10.54 -4.07 -5.78
N GLU A 44 11.67 -3.82 -6.44
CA GLU A 44 12.63 -2.77 -6.05
C GLU A 44 12.01 -1.36 -6.08
N ASN A 45 10.99 -1.14 -6.92
CA ASN A 45 10.32 0.14 -7.06
C ASN A 45 9.15 0.32 -6.08
N LEU A 46 8.82 -0.71 -5.29
CA LEU A 46 7.66 -0.71 -4.42
C LEU A 46 7.72 0.43 -3.39
N SER A 47 8.86 0.60 -2.72
CA SER A 47 9.06 1.64 -1.70
C SER A 47 8.85 3.03 -2.29
N ALA A 48 9.49 3.33 -3.42
CA ALA A 48 9.36 4.60 -4.11
C ALA A 48 7.93 4.87 -4.60
N ALA A 49 7.25 3.85 -5.13
CA ALA A 49 5.86 3.97 -5.60
C ALA A 49 4.89 4.25 -4.44
N ILE A 50 5.08 3.57 -3.30
CA ILE A 50 4.33 3.81 -2.06
C ILE A 50 4.56 5.24 -1.56
N ARG A 51 5.83 5.66 -1.43
CA ARG A 51 6.18 7.01 -0.99
C ARG A 51 5.51 8.06 -1.87
N LYS A 52 5.64 7.95 -3.19
CA LYS A 52 5.02 8.87 -4.15
C LYS A 52 3.50 8.92 -4.00
N ASN A 53 2.86 7.77 -3.80
CA ASN A 53 1.42 7.70 -3.58
C ASN A 53 1.00 8.43 -2.29
N LEU A 54 1.73 8.23 -1.19
CA LEU A 54 1.43 8.87 0.09
C LEU A 54 1.66 10.39 0.06
N ILE A 55 2.72 10.86 -0.58
CA ILE A 55 2.95 12.31 -0.79
C ILE A 55 1.77 12.93 -1.56
N HIS A 56 1.31 12.27 -2.62
CA HIS A 56 0.16 12.76 -3.38
C HIS A 56 -1.12 12.80 -2.54
N LYS A 57 -1.39 11.76 -1.73
CA LYS A 57 -2.52 11.75 -0.80
C LYS A 57 -2.43 12.86 0.24
N PHE A 58 -1.25 13.05 0.83
CA PHE A 58 -1.00 14.11 1.79
C PHE A 58 -1.33 15.47 1.19
N HIS A 59 -0.86 15.72 -0.04
CA HIS A 59 -1.18 16.96 -0.75
C HIS A 59 -2.68 17.14 -1.01
N LEU A 60 -3.39 16.10 -1.45
CA LEU A 60 -4.84 16.17 -1.68
C LEU A 60 -5.63 16.46 -0.41
N VAL A 61 -5.22 15.90 0.74
CA VAL A 61 -5.92 16.08 2.03
C VAL A 61 -5.57 17.42 2.68
N HIS A 62 -4.29 17.78 2.73
CA HIS A 62 -3.81 18.96 3.47
C HIS A 62 -3.59 20.21 2.62
N GLN A 63 -3.67 20.09 1.28
CA GLN A 63 -3.43 21.18 0.33
C GLN A 63 -2.03 21.82 0.47
N LYS A 64 -1.06 21.06 1.00
CA LYS A 64 0.35 21.45 1.15
C LYS A 64 1.28 20.25 0.94
N ALA A 65 2.58 20.48 0.81
CA ALA A 65 3.59 19.42 0.86
C ALA A 65 3.86 19.00 2.32
N PRO A 66 4.25 17.73 2.58
CA PRO A 66 4.76 17.35 3.89
C PRO A 66 6.09 18.07 4.16
N GLU A 67 6.42 18.29 5.43
CA GLU A 67 7.69 18.89 5.83
C GLU A 67 8.85 17.93 5.59
N ASN A 68 8.59 16.64 5.77
CA ASN A 68 9.50 15.55 5.44
C ASN A 68 8.78 14.54 4.53
N ASP A 69 9.34 14.26 3.37
CA ASP A 69 8.80 13.28 2.42
C ASP A 69 9.57 11.96 2.40
N ALA A 70 10.69 11.87 3.12
CA ALA A 70 11.50 10.66 3.20
C ALA A 70 10.70 9.56 3.89
N LEU A 71 10.41 8.48 3.16
CA LEU A 71 9.74 7.30 3.68
C LEU A 71 10.23 6.08 2.90
N GLU A 72 10.61 5.06 3.65
CA GLU A 72 10.99 3.75 3.11
C GLU A 72 10.01 2.68 3.61
N PHE A 73 9.58 1.83 2.68
CA PHE A 73 8.74 0.67 2.94
C PHE A 73 9.59 -0.60 2.87
N SER A 74 9.45 -1.48 3.86
CA SER A 74 10.06 -2.81 3.82
C SER A 74 9.13 -3.86 4.40
N LEU A 75 9.04 -5.03 3.75
CA LEU A 75 8.31 -6.17 4.31
C LEU A 75 9.04 -6.72 5.54
N ASP A 76 8.28 -7.22 6.53
CA ASP A 76 8.87 -7.99 7.63
C ASP A 76 9.44 -9.31 7.10
N PRO A 77 10.78 -9.49 7.09
CA PRO A 77 11.40 -10.66 6.48
C PRO A 77 11.07 -11.95 7.23
N ASP A 78 10.85 -11.89 8.54
CA ASP A 78 10.49 -13.05 9.35
C ASP A 78 9.04 -13.47 9.06
N TYR A 79 8.14 -12.50 8.91
CA TYR A 79 6.77 -12.79 8.50
C TYR A 79 6.71 -13.43 7.12
N VAL A 80 7.42 -12.85 6.14
CA VAL A 80 7.48 -13.37 4.77
C VAL A 80 8.05 -14.80 4.76
N ARG A 81 9.14 -15.04 5.50
CA ARG A 81 9.75 -16.37 5.63
C ARG A 81 8.78 -17.38 6.23
N ARG A 82 8.10 -17.03 7.33
CA ARG A 82 7.08 -17.89 7.97
C ARG A 82 5.90 -18.22 7.04
N LYS A 83 5.53 -17.30 6.15
CA LYS A 83 4.47 -17.53 5.15
C LYS A 83 4.94 -18.35 3.94
N GLY A 84 6.24 -18.63 3.80
CA GLY A 84 6.79 -19.38 2.68
C GLY A 84 7.16 -18.53 1.46
N GLY A 85 7.47 -17.24 1.67
CA GLY A 85 7.98 -16.33 0.64
C GLY A 85 6.95 -15.34 0.09
N VAL A 86 7.42 -14.39 -0.73
CA VAL A 86 6.61 -13.25 -1.21
C VAL A 86 5.43 -13.68 -2.09
N GLY A 87 5.58 -14.77 -2.85
CA GLY A 87 4.47 -15.33 -3.63
C GLY A 87 3.30 -15.80 -2.76
N LYS A 88 3.53 -16.16 -1.49
CA LYS A 88 2.50 -16.66 -0.57
C LYS A 88 1.73 -15.55 0.16
N ILE A 89 2.23 -14.33 0.13
CA ILE A 89 1.52 -13.14 0.65
C ILE A 89 0.78 -12.38 -0.45
N SER A 90 0.94 -12.77 -1.71
CA SER A 90 0.22 -12.20 -2.86
C SER A 90 -1.19 -12.77 -2.97
N LYS A 91 -2.14 -11.93 -3.39
CA LYS A 91 -3.54 -12.28 -3.65
C LYS A 91 -3.95 -11.80 -5.04
N LEU A 92 -4.69 -12.63 -5.77
CA LEU A 92 -5.37 -12.23 -6.99
C LEU A 92 -6.84 -12.03 -6.66
N ILE A 93 -7.35 -10.81 -6.84
CA ILE A 93 -8.72 -10.44 -6.50
C ILE A 93 -9.41 -9.99 -7.79
N THR A 94 -10.59 -10.57 -8.05
CA THR A 94 -11.38 -10.25 -9.24
C THR A 94 -12.52 -9.33 -8.85
N ILE A 95 -12.62 -8.18 -9.50
CA ILE A 95 -13.76 -7.27 -9.37
C ILE A 95 -14.75 -7.57 -10.51
N LYS A 96 -16.05 -7.58 -10.20
CA LYS A 96 -17.15 -7.97 -11.11
C LYS A 96 -17.08 -9.43 -11.58
N GLU A 97 -16.84 -10.37 -10.66
CA GLU A 97 -16.75 -11.82 -10.95
C GLU A 97 -17.96 -12.36 -11.73
N ASN A 98 -19.16 -11.83 -11.49
CA ASN A 98 -20.39 -12.27 -12.14
C ASN A 98 -20.54 -11.78 -13.60
N HIS A 99 -19.63 -10.95 -14.09
CA HIS A 99 -19.64 -10.40 -15.45
C HIS A 99 -18.27 -10.57 -16.10
N ALA A 100 -18.00 -11.76 -16.65
CA ALA A 100 -16.68 -12.14 -17.18
C ALA A 100 -16.09 -11.15 -18.20
N ALA A 101 -16.93 -10.52 -19.03
CA ALA A 101 -16.51 -9.51 -20.01
C ALA A 101 -16.00 -8.19 -19.38
N GLU A 102 -16.38 -7.91 -18.12
CA GLU A 102 -16.00 -6.70 -17.38
C GLU A 102 -15.10 -7.01 -16.17
N ALA A 103 -14.73 -8.28 -15.98
CA ALA A 103 -13.97 -8.73 -14.84
C ALA A 103 -12.58 -8.10 -14.84
N THR A 104 -12.24 -7.41 -13.74
CA THR A 104 -10.92 -6.80 -13.56
C THR A 104 -10.12 -7.61 -12.56
N HIS A 105 -8.96 -8.11 -12.97
CA HIS A 105 -8.07 -8.89 -12.12
C HIS A 105 -7.01 -8.00 -11.49
N ILE A 106 -6.95 -7.99 -10.16
CA ILE A 106 -6.05 -7.13 -9.38
C ILE A 106 -5.09 -8.01 -8.60
N LYS A 107 -3.79 -7.80 -8.79
CA LYS A 107 -2.78 -8.40 -7.91
C LYS A 107 -2.53 -7.44 -6.75
N ALA A 108 -2.66 -7.97 -5.55
CA ALA A 108 -2.43 -7.28 -4.29
C ALA A 108 -1.53 -8.14 -3.40
N PHE A 109 -1.04 -7.59 -2.28
CA PHE A 109 -0.35 -8.38 -1.26
C PHE A 109 -0.78 -7.98 0.15
N GLU A 110 -0.67 -8.90 1.10
CA GLU A 110 -1.06 -8.69 2.50
C GLU A 110 0.03 -9.21 3.43
N SER A 111 0.63 -8.33 4.24
CA SER A 111 1.79 -8.67 5.06
C SER A 111 1.89 -7.82 6.33
N LEU A 112 2.85 -8.18 7.17
CA LEU A 112 3.47 -7.24 8.11
C LEU A 112 4.62 -6.51 7.40
N PHE A 113 4.81 -5.25 7.73
CA PHE A 113 5.81 -4.40 7.11
C PHE A 113 6.22 -3.27 8.06
N TYR A 114 7.29 -2.56 7.70
CA TYR A 114 7.77 -1.37 8.38
C TYR A 114 7.66 -0.16 7.46
N LEU A 115 7.33 0.97 8.05
CA LEU A 115 7.55 2.29 7.47
C LEU A 115 8.65 2.97 8.28
N ASP A 116 9.65 3.51 7.59
CA ASP A 116 10.74 4.26 8.20
C ASP A 116 10.87 5.63 7.52
N GLY A 117 10.68 6.70 8.28
CA GLY A 117 10.83 8.09 7.87
C GLY A 117 9.69 8.97 8.39
N SER A 118 9.04 9.67 7.46
CA SER A 118 8.05 10.72 7.73
C SER A 118 6.81 10.20 8.46
N THR A 119 6.61 10.67 9.68
CA THR A 119 5.40 10.38 10.48
C THR A 119 4.15 11.01 9.87
N GLU A 120 4.27 12.14 9.17
CA GLU A 120 3.18 12.76 8.39
C GLU A 120 2.67 11.81 7.29
N LEU A 121 3.59 11.13 6.60
CA LEU A 121 3.22 10.15 5.58
C LEU A 121 2.69 8.85 6.21
N MET A 122 3.19 8.43 7.38
CA MET A 122 2.63 7.29 8.12
C MET A 122 1.20 7.56 8.58
N GLN A 123 0.92 8.79 9.05
CA GLN A 123 -0.42 9.20 9.43
C GLN A 123 -1.39 9.13 8.24
N ILE A 124 -1.02 9.70 7.09
CA ILE A 124 -1.84 9.60 5.88
C ILE A 124 -1.99 8.15 5.41
N ALA A 125 -0.96 7.32 5.54
CA ALA A 125 -1.07 5.90 5.22
C ALA A 125 -2.08 5.17 6.12
N TRP A 126 -2.15 5.52 7.40
CA TRP A 126 -3.11 4.96 8.36
C TRP A 126 -4.53 5.46 8.10
N GLU A 127 -4.72 6.75 7.84
CA GLU A 127 -6.02 7.38 7.62
C GLU A 127 -6.64 7.03 6.25
N CYS A 128 -5.85 7.12 5.19
CA CYS A 128 -6.32 7.00 3.79
C CYS A 128 -5.92 5.68 3.11
N GLY A 129 -5.25 4.80 3.85
CA GLY A 129 -4.65 3.58 3.33
C GLY A 129 -3.41 3.82 2.49
N ILE A 130 -2.64 2.75 2.27
CA ILE A 130 -1.43 2.73 1.44
C ILE A 130 -1.76 2.26 0.01
N GLY A 131 -1.05 2.79 -0.98
CA GLY A 131 -1.22 2.39 -2.38
C GLY A 131 -2.52 2.89 -3.02
N GLN A 132 -3.12 2.07 -3.87
CA GLN A 132 -4.21 2.43 -4.77
C GLN A 132 -5.51 1.68 -4.45
N ARG A 133 -6.60 2.12 -5.08
CA ARG A 133 -7.94 1.53 -4.98
C ARG A 133 -8.49 1.50 -3.54
N ASN A 134 -8.09 2.45 -2.70
CA ASN A 134 -8.48 2.47 -1.29
C ASN A 134 -10.00 2.61 -1.08
N SER A 135 -10.68 3.34 -1.97
CA SER A 135 -12.15 3.43 -1.99
C SER A 135 -12.85 2.10 -2.28
N MET A 136 -12.14 1.11 -2.85
CA MET A 136 -12.65 -0.25 -3.09
C MET A 136 -12.28 -1.22 -1.95
N GLY A 137 -11.78 -0.71 -0.81
CA GLY A 137 -11.46 -1.52 0.37
C GLY A 137 -10.02 -2.03 0.44
N PHE A 138 -9.09 -1.46 -0.32
CA PHE A 138 -7.67 -1.86 -0.34
C PHE A 138 -6.78 -0.95 0.51
N GLY A 139 -5.66 -1.51 0.98
CA GLY A 139 -4.56 -0.77 1.58
C GLY A 139 -4.82 -0.22 2.98
N MET A 140 -5.85 -0.66 3.69
CA MET A 140 -6.04 -0.26 5.10
C MET A 140 -4.98 -0.95 5.96
N ILE A 141 -4.40 -0.20 6.90
CA ILE A 141 -3.30 -0.68 7.76
C ILE A 141 -3.60 -0.39 9.22
N GLY A 142 -2.99 -1.17 10.12
CA GLY A 142 -3.06 -0.94 11.56
C GLY A 142 -1.67 -1.00 12.18
N VAL A 143 -1.47 -0.24 13.25
CA VAL A 143 -0.25 -0.32 14.08
C VAL A 143 -0.27 -1.63 14.88
N ILE A 144 0.91 -2.17 15.16
CA ILE A 144 1.14 -3.37 15.98
C ILE A 144 1.78 -2.95 17.31
#